data_AF-A0A929UTE3-F1
#
_entry.id   AF-A0A929UTE3-F1
#
_cell.length_a   1.000
_cell.length_b   1.000
_cell.length_c   1.000
_cell.angle_alpha   90.00
_cell.angle_beta   90.00
_cell.angle_gamma   90.00
#
_symmetry.space_group_name_H-M   'P 1'
#
loop_
_entity.id
_entity.type
_entity.pdbx_description
1 polymer ?
#
loop_
_entity_poly.entity_id
_entity_poly.type
_entity_poly.pdbx_seq_one_letter_code
_entity_poly.pdbx_strand_id
1 'polypeptide(L)'
;MHDNRKQIVIDKIKHILQNSKNEPLDCLGSYIVGATLARDDWEDVFQDNYPLLDEIAELGAELETTEDTEYAANIIHEIKEKLSQIN
;
A
#
# COMPACT_ATOMS: atom_id res chain seq x y z
N MET A 1 -3.65 -13.64 -16.40
CA MET A 1 -4.78 -12.68 -16.35
C MET A 1 -4.83 -11.91 -15.01
N HIS A 2 -4.30 -12.47 -13.91
CA HIS A 2 -4.12 -11.75 -12.63
C HIS A 2 -2.91 -10.82 -12.60
N ASP A 3 -1.83 -11.14 -13.32
CA ASP A 3 -0.59 -10.35 -13.31
C ASP A 3 -0.76 -8.90 -13.79
N ASN A 4 -1.64 -8.64 -14.76
CA ASN A 4 -1.95 -7.26 -15.15
C ASN A 4 -2.64 -6.48 -14.03
N ARG A 5 -3.51 -7.13 -13.25
CA ARG A 5 -4.19 -6.46 -12.13
C ARG A 5 -3.23 -6.21 -10.96
N LYS A 6 -2.37 -7.19 -10.66
CA LYS A 6 -1.24 -7.05 -9.73
C LYS A 6 -0.37 -5.85 -10.10
N GLN A 7 0.05 -5.77 -11.36
CA GLN A 7 0.90 -4.68 -11.82
C GLN A 7 0.21 -3.30 -11.70
N ILE A 8 -1.09 -3.21 -12.00
CA ILE A 8 -1.85 -1.97 -11.84
C ILE A 8 -1.87 -1.51 -10.37
N VAL A 9 -2.05 -2.42 -9.41
CA VAL A 9 -2.01 -2.10 -7.98
C VAL A 9 -0.62 -1.61 -7.57
N ILE A 10 0.43 -2.34 -7.97
CA ILE A 10 1.83 -1.97 -7.72
C ILE A 10 2.13 -0.57 -8.26
N ASP A 11 1.77 -0.29 -9.50
CA ASP A 11 2.06 0.98 -10.16
C ASP A 11 1.32 2.14 -9.48
N LYS A 12 0.08 1.92 -9.01
CA LYS A 12 -0.66 2.89 -8.21
C LYS A 12 0.04 3.19 -6.88
N ILE A 13 0.45 2.16 -6.13
CA ILE A 13 1.16 2.33 -4.86
C ILE A 13 2.49 3.07 -5.08
N LYS A 14 3.26 2.71 -6.13
CA LYS A 14 4.48 3.43 -6.52
C LYS A 14 4.19 4.91 -6.78
N HIS A 15 3.12 5.22 -7.50
CA HIS A 15 2.73 6.59 -7.80
C HIS A 15 2.36 7.38 -6.52
N ILE A 16 1.63 6.78 -5.59
CA ILE A 16 1.29 7.38 -4.29
C ILE A 16 2.57 7.71 -3.53
N LEU A 17 3.49 6.74 -3.41
CA LEU A 17 4.74 6.92 -2.66
C LEU A 17 5.70 7.93 -3.30
N GLN A 18 5.70 8.08 -4.63
CA GLN A 18 6.47 9.12 -5.32
C GLN A 18 5.99 10.53 -4.96
N ASN A 19 4.70 10.69 -4.66
CA ASN A 19 4.09 11.96 -4.26
C ASN A 19 4.07 12.18 -2.73
N SER A 20 4.60 11.24 -1.94
CA SER A 20 4.58 11.28 -0.47
C SER A 20 5.18 12.51 0.20
N LYS A 21 5.99 13.30 -0.51
CA LYS A 21 6.57 14.54 0.04
C LYS A 21 5.58 15.71 0.11
N ASN A 22 4.45 15.63 -0.58
CA ASN A 22 3.50 16.73 -0.73
C ASN A 22 2.15 16.47 -0.03
N GLU A 23 1.96 15.28 0.52
CA GLU A 23 0.68 14.83 1.08
C GLU A 23 0.83 14.55 2.58
N PRO A 24 -0.19 14.85 3.40
CA PRO A 24 -0.29 14.37 4.78
C PRO A 24 -0.21 12.83 4.87
N LEU A 25 0.29 12.31 5.99
CA LEU A 25 0.55 10.86 6.17
C LEU A 25 -0.74 10.04 6.21
N ASP A 26 -1.77 10.55 6.89
CA ASP A 26 -3.12 9.99 6.91
C ASP A 26 -3.69 9.87 5.49
N CYS A 27 -3.55 10.92 4.68
CA CYS A 27 -3.97 10.90 3.28
C CYS A 27 -3.22 9.83 2.46
N LEU A 28 -1.92 9.65 2.70
CA LEU A 28 -1.14 8.59 2.04
C LEU A 28 -1.63 7.20 2.43
N GLY A 29 -1.97 6.98 3.71
CA GLY A 29 -2.59 5.74 4.19
C GLY A 29 -3.90 5.45 3.46
N SER A 30 -4.84 6.42 3.46
CA SER A 30 -6.12 6.28 2.76
C SER A 30 -5.97 5.97 1.28
N TYR A 31 -4.99 6.56 0.59
CA TYR A 31 -4.74 6.26 -0.83
C TYR A 31 -4.23 4.84 -1.06
N ILE A 32 -3.39 4.31 -0.15
CA ILE A 32 -2.90 2.93 -0.23
C ILE A 32 -4.04 1.95 0.06
N VAL A 33 -4.86 2.20 1.08
CA VAL A 33 -6.08 1.42 1.38
C VAL A 33 -7.04 1.42 0.18
N GLY A 34 -7.26 2.60 -0.42
CA GLY A 34 -8.09 2.74 -1.62
C GLY A 34 -7.56 1.99 -2.84
N ALA A 35 -6.24 1.82 -2.93
CA ALA A 35 -5.60 1.03 -3.99
C ALA A 35 -5.64 -0.49 -3.74
N THR A 36 -5.91 -0.91 -2.50
CA THR A 36 -5.79 -2.29 -2.02
C THR A 36 -7.11 -2.82 -1.43
N LEU A 37 -7.33 -2.65 -0.12
CA LEU A 37 -8.45 -3.23 0.65
C LEU A 37 -9.83 -2.76 0.19
N ALA A 38 -9.96 -1.53 -0.31
CA ALA A 38 -11.24 -1.00 -0.78
C ALA A 38 -11.73 -1.64 -2.09
N ARG A 39 -10.95 -2.55 -2.68
CA ARG A 39 -11.32 -3.27 -3.90
C ARG A 39 -12.18 -4.47 -3.55
N ASP A 40 -13.32 -4.59 -4.22
CA ASP A 40 -14.24 -5.74 -4.05
C ASP A 40 -13.58 -7.10 -4.31
N ASP A 41 -12.49 -7.13 -5.10
CA ASP A 41 -11.76 -8.36 -5.43
C ASP A 41 -10.52 -8.60 -4.56
N TRP A 42 -10.30 -7.85 -3.47
CA TRP A 42 -9.07 -7.94 -2.68
C TRP A 42 -8.87 -9.32 -2.03
N GLU A 43 -9.83 -9.77 -1.23
CA GLU A 43 -9.75 -11.05 -0.51
C GLU A 43 -9.62 -12.23 -1.49
N ASP A 44 -10.46 -12.26 -2.54
CA ASP A 44 -10.51 -13.37 -3.50
C ASP A 44 -9.31 -13.45 -4.44
N VAL A 45 -8.67 -12.32 -4.75
CA VAL A 45 -7.67 -12.24 -5.81
C VAL A 45 -6.27 -11.94 -5.30
N PHE A 46 -6.13 -11.11 -4.26
CA PHE A 46 -4.85 -10.54 -3.87
C PHE A 46 -4.31 -11.06 -2.55
N GLN A 47 -5.16 -11.12 -1.52
CA GLN A 47 -4.74 -11.48 -0.17
C GLN A 47 -3.94 -12.79 -0.11
N ASP A 48 -4.52 -13.89 -0.59
CA ASP A 48 -3.87 -15.21 -0.53
C ASP A 48 -2.77 -15.40 -1.61
N ASN A 49 -2.88 -14.70 -2.74
CA ASN A 49 -2.01 -14.93 -3.91
C ASN A 49 -0.77 -14.02 -3.92
N TYR A 50 -0.82 -12.89 -3.23
CA TYR A 50 0.24 -11.89 -3.21
C TYR A 50 0.44 -11.38 -1.77
N PRO A 51 1.04 -12.19 -0.88
CA PRO A 51 1.15 -11.86 0.55
C PRO A 51 1.88 -10.54 0.81
N LEU A 52 2.90 -10.19 0.00
CA LEU A 52 3.57 -8.89 0.11
C LEU A 52 2.65 -7.70 -0.22
N LEU A 53 1.67 -7.87 -1.11
CA LEU A 53 0.68 -6.83 -1.37
C LEU A 53 -0.32 -6.72 -0.23
N ASP A 54 -0.67 -7.83 0.41
CA ASP A 54 -1.53 -7.83 1.60
C ASP A 54 -0.87 -7.12 2.78
N GLU A 55 0.40 -7.44 3.07
CA GLU A 55 1.18 -6.73 4.09
C GLU A 55 1.28 -5.21 3.81
N ILE A 56 1.43 -4.80 2.54
CA ILE A 56 1.41 -3.38 2.18
C ILE A 56 0.04 -2.75 2.42
N ALA A 57 -1.05 -3.50 2.22
CA ALA A 57 -2.40 -3.03 2.44
C ALA A 57 -2.68 -2.81 3.94
N GLU A 58 -2.24 -3.73 4.79
CA GLU A 58 -2.30 -3.61 6.25
C GLU A 58 -1.51 -2.40 6.75
N LEU A 59 -0.28 -2.24 6.27
CA LEU A 59 0.56 -1.08 6.58
C LEU A 59 -0.07 0.24 6.11
N GLY A 60 -0.78 0.22 4.98
CA GLY A 60 -1.56 1.38 4.50
C GLY A 60 -2.67 1.79 5.46
N ALA A 61 -3.41 0.83 6.00
CA ALA A 61 -4.47 1.07 6.98
C ALA A 61 -3.91 1.56 8.33
N GLU A 62 -2.76 1.03 8.73
CA GLU A 62 -2.06 1.51 9.92
C GLU A 62 -1.55 2.95 9.74
N LEU A 63 -0.99 3.25 8.57
CA LEU A 63 -0.55 4.61 8.21
C LEU A 63 -1.72 5.62 8.24
N GLU A 64 -2.91 5.20 7.81
CA GLU A 64 -4.12 6.04 7.80
C GLU A 64 -4.57 6.46 9.21
N THR A 65 -4.32 5.60 10.21
CA THR A 65 -4.87 5.78 11.56
C THR A 65 -3.84 6.22 12.60
N THR A 66 -2.55 6.11 12.30
CA THR A 66 -1.49 6.55 13.23
C THR A 66 -1.36 8.07 13.29
N GLU A 67 -1.29 8.60 14.51
CA GLU A 67 -0.95 10.00 14.78
C GLU A 67 0.55 10.18 15.09
N ASP A 68 1.29 9.08 15.28
CA ASP A 68 2.72 9.09 15.56
C ASP A 68 3.53 9.25 14.27
N THR A 69 4.19 10.39 14.15
CA THR A 69 4.99 10.77 12.97
C THR A 69 6.26 9.94 12.77
N GLU A 70 6.91 9.48 13.85
CA GLU A 70 8.11 8.65 13.75
C GLU A 70 7.71 7.23 13.32
N TYR A 71 6.62 6.74 13.90
CA TYR A 71 6.05 5.44 13.51
C TYR A 71 5.54 5.45 12.07
N ALA A 72 4.83 6.49 11.66
CA ALA A 72 4.37 6.65 10.28
C ALA A 72 5.53 6.70 9.26
N ALA A 73 6.65 7.34 9.62
CA ALA A 73 7.84 7.34 8.78
C ALA A 73 8.44 5.93 8.63
N ASN A 74 8.43 5.12 9.70
CA ASN A 74 8.84 3.72 9.66
C ASN A 74 7.90 2.87 8.79
N ILE A 75 6.58 3.06 8.91
CA ILE A 75 5.60 2.38 8.05
C ILE A 75 5.86 2.69 6.58
N ILE A 76 6.07 3.96 6.22
CA ILE A 76 6.39 4.34 4.83
C ILE A 76 7.69 3.70 4.34
N HIS A 77 8.70 3.59 5.22
CA HIS A 77 9.95 2.91 4.89
C HIS A 77 9.68 1.43 4.60
N GLU A 78 8.95 0.74 5.47
CA GLU A 78 8.63 -0.67 5.33
C GLU A 78 7.79 -0.96 4.07
N ILE A 79 6.79 -0.11 3.77
CA ILE A 79 6.00 -0.20 2.54
C ILE A 79 6.92 -0.13 1.31
N LYS A 80 7.90 0.79 1.30
CA LYS A 80 8.86 0.92 0.18
C LYS A 80 9.77 -0.31 0.06
N GLU A 81 10.24 -0.84 1.19
CA GLU A 81 11.06 -2.06 1.21
C GLU A 81 10.28 -3.25 0.67
N LYS A 82 9.07 -3.52 1.18
CA LYS A 82 8.22 -4.63 0.70
C LYS A 82 7.90 -4.47 -0.78
N LEU A 83 7.56 -3.25 -1.23
CA LEU A 83 7.27 -2.97 -2.63
C LEU A 83 8.46 -3.24 -3.56
N SER A 84 9.70 -3.05 -3.08
CA SER A 84 10.91 -3.37 -3.83
C SER A 84 11.18 -4.87 -3.98
N GLN A 85 10.60 -5.69 -3.10
CA GLN A 85 10.70 -7.15 -3.12
C GLN A 85 9.68 -7.79 -4.08
N ILE A 86 8.71 -7.02 -4.56
CA ILE A 86 7.70 -7.48 -5.51
C ILE A 86 8.29 -7.38 -6.94
N ASN A 87 8.65 -8.55 -7.50
CA ASN A 87 9.02 -8.72 -8.90
C ASN A 87 7.84 -8.52 -9.86
#